data_AF-A0AAD9TYF0-F1
#
_entry.id   AF-A0AAD9TYF0-F1
#
_cell.length_a   1.000
_cell.length_b   1.000
_cell.length_c   1.000
_cell.angle_alpha   90.00
_cell.angle_beta   90.00
_cell.angle_gamma   90.00
#
_symmetry.space_group_name_H-M   'P 1'
#
loop_
_entity.id
_entity.type
_entity.pdbx_description
1 polymer ?
#
loop_
_entity_poly.entity_id
_entity_poly.type
_entity_poly.pdbx_seq_one_letter_code
_entity_poly.pdbx_strand_id
1 'polypeptide(L)'
;MAEAASAPVDPNAELFEWPKKDNHRFLHVVYRVGDLDRTIKFYTEVFGMKLLRKRDVPEEKYSNAFRGFGPEEINFVVESTFSMMFFLFSC
;
A
#
# COMPACT_ATOMS: atom_id res chain seq x y z
N MET A 1 0.61 -51.71 29.44
CA MET A 1 -0.07 -50.42 29.33
C MET A 1 0.12 -49.96 27.89
N ALA A 2 -0.98 -49.81 27.14
CA ALA A 2 -0.92 -49.44 25.73
C ALA A 2 -0.88 -47.92 25.61
N GLU A 3 0.21 -47.40 25.04
CA GLU A 3 0.35 -45.99 24.71
C GLU A 3 -0.55 -45.71 23.49
N ALA A 4 -1.62 -44.95 23.71
CA ALA A 4 -2.49 -44.50 22.63
C ALA A 4 -1.69 -43.51 21.77
N ALA A 5 -1.29 -43.96 20.58
CA ALA A 5 -0.71 -43.09 19.57
C ALA A 5 -1.72 -41.98 19.27
N SER A 6 -1.40 -40.74 19.67
CA SER A 6 -2.17 -39.57 19.26
C SER A 6 -2.14 -39.52 17.73
N ALA A 7 -3.33 -39.47 17.12
CA ALA A 7 -3.47 -39.32 15.67
C ALA A 7 -2.62 -38.12 15.19
N PRO A 8 -2.03 -38.18 13.99
CA PRO A 8 -1.27 -37.07 13.45
C PRO A 8 -2.21 -35.87 13.34
N VAL A 9 -2.01 -34.89 14.22
CA VAL A 9 -2.70 -33.60 14.14
C VAL A 9 -2.13 -32.94 12.90
N ASP A 10 -2.89 -32.94 11.82
CA ASP A 10 -2.49 -32.25 10.60
C ASP A 10 -2.33 -30.76 10.96
N PRO A 11 -1.11 -30.20 10.92
CA PRO A 11 -0.85 -28.82 11.33
C PRO A 11 -1.55 -27.81 10.41
N ASN A 12 -2.12 -28.28 9.30
CA ASN A 12 -2.76 -27.47 8.28
C ASN A 12 -4.29 -27.59 8.26
N ALA A 13 -4.90 -28.37 9.18
CA ALA A 13 -6.34 -28.61 9.22
C ALA A 13 -7.19 -27.32 9.33
N GLU A 14 -6.62 -26.24 9.89
CA GLU A 14 -7.30 -24.95 10.09
C GLU A 14 -6.75 -23.79 9.24
N LEU A 15 -5.88 -24.07 8.24
CA LEU A 15 -5.27 -23.01 7.40
C LEU A 15 -6.28 -22.09 6.72
N PHE A 16 -7.48 -22.61 6.42
CA PHE A 16 -8.52 -21.87 5.72
C PHE A 16 -9.58 -21.28 6.65
N GLU A 17 -9.46 -21.43 7.97
CA GLU A 17 -10.42 -20.87 8.92
C GLU A 17 -10.11 -19.41 9.25
N TRP A 18 -8.83 -19.05 9.35
CA TRP A 18 -8.43 -17.66 9.57
C TRP A 18 -8.80 -16.71 8.42
N PRO A 19 -8.59 -17.02 7.11
CA PRO A 19 -8.91 -16.10 6.02
C PRO A 19 -10.42 -15.89 5.85
N LYS A 20 -11.23 -16.89 6.24
CA LYS A 20 -12.70 -16.80 6.20
C LYS A 20 -13.25 -15.85 7.27
N LYS A 21 -12.55 -15.72 8.39
CA LYS A 21 -12.90 -14.82 9.51
C LYS A 21 -12.28 -13.43 9.36
N ASP A 22 -11.25 -13.32 8.54
CA ASP A 22 -10.48 -12.10 8.35
C ASP A 22 -11.22 -11.05 7.51
N ASN A 23 -11.02 -9.77 7.83
CA ASN A 23 -11.61 -8.63 7.13
C ASN A 23 -10.52 -7.65 6.67
N HIS A 24 -9.40 -8.16 6.15
CA HIS A 24 -8.38 -7.32 5.55
C HIS A 24 -8.81 -6.80 4.17
N ARG A 25 -8.44 -5.55 3.88
CA ARG A 25 -8.70 -4.86 2.62
C ARG A 25 -7.39 -4.32 2.07
N PHE A 26 -7.22 -4.38 0.76
CA PHE A 26 -6.17 -3.61 0.08
C PHE A 26 -6.44 -2.11 0.23
N LEU A 27 -5.54 -1.41 0.90
CA LEU A 27 -5.69 0.01 1.22
C LEU A 27 -5.09 0.88 0.11
N HIS A 28 -3.80 0.70 -0.15
CA HIS A 28 -3.07 1.53 -1.08
C HIS A 28 -1.87 0.81 -1.68
N VAL A 29 -1.46 1.25 -2.87
CA VAL A 29 -0.16 0.89 -3.46
C VAL A 29 0.82 2.03 -3.23
N VAL A 30 2.03 1.68 -2.78
CA VAL A 30 3.14 2.62 -2.61
C VAL A 30 4.16 2.40 -3.71
N TYR A 31 4.50 3.44 -4.46
CA TYR A 31 5.63 3.41 -5.38
C TYR A 31 6.35 4.76 -5.43
N ARG A 32 7.61 4.73 -5.87
CA ARG A 32 8.43 5.94 -5.96
C ARG A 32 8.33 6.60 -7.33
N VAL A 33 8.37 7.93 -7.35
CA VAL A 33 8.32 8.74 -8.57
C VAL A 33 9.44 9.77 -8.58
N GLY A 34 9.93 10.11 -9.77
CA GLY A 34 10.95 11.14 -9.97
C GLY A 34 10.40 12.57 -9.99
N ASP A 35 9.12 12.75 -10.28
CA ASP A 35 8.47 14.07 -10.25
C ASP A 35 7.04 13.91 -9.73
N LEU A 36 6.76 14.49 -8.57
CA LEU A 36 5.47 14.33 -7.90
C LEU A 36 4.36 15.10 -8.61
N ASP A 37 4.61 16.34 -9.03
CA ASP A 37 3.61 17.22 -9.61
C ASP A 37 3.23 16.77 -11.02
N ARG A 38 4.20 16.31 -11.82
CA ARG A 38 3.94 15.68 -13.12
C ARG A 38 3.09 14.43 -12.96
N THR A 39 3.40 13.60 -11.97
CA THR A 39 2.62 12.38 -11.70
C THR A 39 1.21 12.74 -11.26
N ILE A 40 1.02 13.72 -10.37
CA ILE A 40 -0.31 14.14 -9.94
C ILE A 40 -1.14 14.58 -11.14
N LYS A 41 -0.62 15.48 -11.98
CA LYS A 41 -1.32 15.97 -13.19
C LYS A 41 -1.73 14.84 -14.11
N PHE A 42 -0.83 13.90 -14.38
CA PHE A 42 -1.13 12.75 -15.23
C PHE A 42 -2.30 11.91 -14.69
N TYR A 43 -2.30 11.59 -13.39
CA TYR A 43 -3.40 10.80 -12.81
C TYR A 43 -4.70 11.59 -12.65
N THR A 44 -4.65 12.92 -12.48
CA THR A 44 -5.85 13.74 -12.41
C THR A 44 -6.46 14.02 -13.78
N GLU A 45 -5.65 14.30 -14.80
CA GLU A 45 -6.11 14.71 -16.13
C GLU A 45 -6.41 13.52 -17.05
N VAL A 46 -5.58 12.47 -17.01
CA VAL A 46 -5.75 11.30 -17.88
C VAL A 46 -6.68 10.26 -17.26
N PHE A 47 -6.47 9.96 -15.98
CA PHE A 47 -7.24 8.93 -15.28
C PHE A 47 -8.43 9.48 -14.49
N GLY A 48 -8.58 10.80 -14.36
CA GLY A 48 -9.69 11.41 -13.64
C GLY A 48 -9.66 11.19 -12.12
N MET A 49 -8.50 10.84 -11.55
CA MET A 49 -8.36 10.66 -10.11
C MET A 49 -8.37 12.00 -9.37
N LYS A 50 -8.71 11.99 -8.08
CA LYS A 50 -8.62 13.15 -7.21
C LYS A 50 -7.42 13.04 -6.28
N LEU A 51 -6.72 14.15 -6.10
CA LEU A 51 -5.70 14.28 -5.05
C LEU A 51 -6.41 14.35 -3.69
N LEU A 52 -6.16 13.37 -2.83
CA LEU A 52 -6.80 13.25 -1.52
C LEU A 52 -5.96 13.88 -0.42
N ARG A 53 -4.66 13.58 -0.40
CA ARG A 53 -3.73 14.06 0.62
C ARG A 53 -2.36 14.28 -0.02
N LYS A 54 -1.71 15.38 0.31
CA LYS A 54 -0.29 15.63 0.02
C LYS A 54 0.42 15.89 1.35
N ARG A 55 1.55 15.24 1.56
CA ARG A 55 2.39 15.39 2.76
C ARG A 55 3.82 15.62 2.30
N ASP A 56 4.36 16.76 2.66
CA ASP A 56 5.75 17.10 2.41
C ASP A 56 6.51 17.01 3.74
N VAL A 57 7.58 16.21 3.77
CA VAL A 57 8.45 16.01 4.95
C VAL A 57 9.85 16.51 4.59
N PRO A 58 10.13 17.81 4.77
CA PRO A 58 11.39 18.40 4.35
C PRO A 58 12.59 17.89 5.15
N GLU A 59 12.39 17.51 6.41
CA GLU A 59 13.45 16.98 7.29
C GLU A 59 14.04 15.67 6.74
N GLU A 60 13.18 14.79 6.22
CA GLU A 60 13.56 13.50 5.64
C GLU A 60 13.67 13.54 4.10
N LYS A 61 13.54 14.73 3.50
CA LYS A 61 13.67 14.96 2.06
C LYS A 61 12.75 14.07 1.21
N TYR A 62 11.51 13.90 1.62
CA TYR A 62 10.51 13.20 0.80
C TYR A 62 9.14 13.88 0.83
N SER A 63 8.37 13.60 -0.21
CA SER A 63 6.99 14.08 -0.38
C SER A 63 6.09 12.94 -0.83
N ASN A 64 4.96 12.75 -0.17
CA ASN A 64 3.95 11.75 -0.54
C ASN A 64 2.72 12.46 -1.09
N ALA A 65 2.09 11.85 -2.08
CA ALA A 65 0.74 12.25 -2.46
C ALA A 65 -0.14 11.03 -2.71
N PHE A 66 -1.34 11.08 -2.14
CA PHE A 66 -2.38 10.07 -2.17
C PHE A 66 -3.45 10.50 -3.17
N ARG A 67 -3.79 9.63 -4.12
CA ARG A 67 -4.85 9.91 -5.12
C ARG A 67 -5.75 8.70 -5.28
N GLY A 68 -7.01 8.93 -5.63
CA GLY A 68 -7.95 7.84 -5.89
C GLY A 68 -9.27 8.36 -6.45
N PHE A 69 -10.21 7.45 -6.65
CA PHE A 69 -11.56 7.78 -7.15
C PHE A 69 -12.55 8.16 -6.04
N GLY A 70 -12.16 8.04 -4.77
CA GLY A 70 -13.00 8.32 -3.63
C GLY A 70 -12.20 8.39 -2.33
N PRO A 71 -12.86 8.46 -1.16
CA PRO A 71 -12.19 8.56 0.13
C PRO A 71 -11.34 7.31 0.45
N GLU A 72 -10.20 7.54 1.11
CA GLU A 72 -9.18 6.52 1.47
C GLU A 72 -9.73 5.40 2.36
N GLU A 73 -10.75 5.70 3.17
CA GLU A 73 -11.39 4.75 4.10
C GLU A 73 -12.11 3.59 3.38
N ILE A 74 -12.64 3.86 2.19
CA ILE A 74 -13.51 2.92 1.45
C ILE A 74 -12.85 2.46 0.15
N ASN A 75 -12.06 3.34 -0.48
CA ASN A 75 -11.48 3.08 -1.79
C ASN A 75 -10.01 2.67 -1.71
N PHE A 76 -9.55 2.03 -2.78
CA PHE A 76 -8.13 1.82 -3.00
C PHE A 76 -7.49 3.12 -3.48
N VAL A 77 -6.36 3.50 -2.88
CA VAL A 77 -5.67 4.74 -3.22
C VAL A 77 -4.23 4.47 -3.69
N VAL A 78 -3.74 5.37 -4.52
CA VAL A 78 -2.37 5.35 -5.03
C VAL A 78 -1.55 6.33 -4.21
N GLU A 79 -0.56 5.81 -3.52
CA GLU A 79 0.45 6.58 -2.81
C GLU A 79 1.72 6.64 -3.66
N SER A 80 2.09 7.83 -4.11
CA SER A 80 3.38 8.05 -4.75
C SER A 80 4.31 8.83 -3.82
N THR A 81 5.52 8.34 -3.64
CA THR A 81 6.57 8.96 -2.83
C THR A 81 7.66 9.54 -3.74
N PHE A 82 7.92 10.83 -3.62
CA PHE A 82 9.05 11.51 -4.22
C PHE A 82 10.17 11.60 -3.19
N SER A 83 11.37 11.11 -3.53
CA SER A 83 12.55 11.20 -2.67
C SER A 83 13.55 12.18 -3.29
N MET A 84 13.81 13.28 -2.59
CA MET A 84 14.76 14.31 -3.03
C MET A 84 16.20 13.78 -3.10
N MET A 85 16.53 12.77 -2.28
CA MET A 85 17.85 12.14 -2.27
C MET A 85 18.16 11.37 -3.56
N PHE A 86 17.16 10.81 -4.24
CA PHE A 86 17.39 10.02 -5.46
C PHE A 86 17.95 10.86 -6.61
N PHE A 87 17.65 12.16 -6.62
CA PHE A 87 18.19 13.11 -7.60
C PHE A 87 19.64 13.55 -7.29
N LEU A 88 20.06 13.50 -6.02
CA LEU A 88 21.41 13.91 -5.61
C LEU A 88 22.51 12.90 -6.01
N PHE A 89 22.16 11.65 -6.32
CA PHE A 89 23.11 10.60 -6.70
C PHE A 89 23.10 10.27 -8.20
N SER A 90 22.26 10.94 -9.00
CA SER A 90 22.13 10.67 -10.45
C SER A 90 22.71 11.78 -11.34
N CYS A 91 23.54 12.67 -10.80
CA CYS A 91 24.29 13.69 -11.55
C CYS A 91 25.79 13.37 -11.48
#